data_AF-A0A9D5NG78-F1
#
_entry.id   AF-A0A9D5NG78-F1
#
_cell.length_a   1.000
_cell.length_b   1.000
_cell.length_c   1.000
_cell.angle_alpha   90.00
_cell.angle_beta   90.00
_cell.angle_gamma   90.00
#
_symmetry.space_group_name_H-M   'P 1'
#
loop_
_entity.id
_entity.type
_entity.pdbx_description
1 polymer ?
#
loop_
_entity_poly.entity_id
_entity_poly.type
_entity_poly.pdbx_seq_one_letter_code
_entity_poly.pdbx_strand_id
1 'polypeptide(L)'
;MNFERIKLIREENELTQMKMAEMLHIKRSAYSLWEINKNVIPLLKLNEFCNIFNLSIDYVVGLSNIKEKNLTFCELNVKEVGKRFKQVRKELNLTQVKLAKKFNTTHSAISAYENGVTLIPTIFLIEFSKLSKVSLDFLCGKTNDKNIY
;
A
#
# COMPACT_ATOMS: atom_id res chain seq x y z
N MET A 1 -9.00 2.75 9.90
CA MET A 1 -7.70 2.10 9.63
C MET A 1 -6.69 2.71 10.57
N ASN A 2 -5.79 1.91 11.13
CA ASN A 2 -4.91 2.37 12.19
C ASN A 2 -3.46 2.35 11.69
N PHE A 3 -2.93 3.51 11.30
CA PHE A 3 -1.52 3.69 10.96
C PHE A 3 -0.62 3.82 12.21
N GLU A 4 -1.07 3.32 13.37
CA GLU A 4 -0.28 3.23 14.61
C GLU A 4 1.12 2.67 14.37
N ARG A 5 1.26 1.73 13.44
CA ARG A 5 2.55 1.11 13.11
C ARG A 5 3.57 2.08 12.53
N ILE A 6 3.16 3.09 11.77
CA ILE A 6 4.09 4.11 11.24
C ILE A 6 4.77 4.85 12.41
N LYS A 7 3.99 5.19 13.44
CA LYS A 7 4.50 5.84 14.65
C LYS A 7 5.40 4.90 15.45
N LEU A 8 4.96 3.66 15.66
CA LEU A 8 5.73 2.65 16.41
C LEU A 8 7.08 2.37 15.76
N ILE A 9 7.12 2.15 14.44
CA ILE A 9 8.37 1.88 13.70
C ILE A 9 9.33 3.07 13.82
N ARG A 10 8.81 4.30 13.73
CA ARG A 10 9.64 5.50 13.94
C ARG A 10 10.25 5.54 15.34
N GLU A 11 9.46 5.23 16.37
CA GLU A 11 9.89 5.24 17.76
C GLU A 11 10.87 4.10 18.09
N GLU A 12 10.65 2.91 17.53
CA GLU A 12 11.59 1.77 17.62
C GLU A 12 12.97 2.09 17.03
N ASN A 13 13.03 3.00 16.04
CA ASN A 13 14.28 3.44 15.41
C ASN A 13 14.83 4.75 16.00
N GLU A 14 14.28 5.24 17.12
CA GLU A 14 14.70 6.47 17.79
C GLU A 14 14.67 7.73 16.90
N LEU A 15 13.79 7.74 15.88
CA LEU A 15 13.72 8.82 14.90
C LEU A 15 12.70 9.90 15.32
N THR A 16 13.04 11.17 15.07
CA THR A 16 12.09 12.27 15.20
C THR A 16 11.17 12.33 13.97
N GLN A 17 9.97 12.93 14.12
CA GLN A 17 9.10 13.19 12.96
C GLN A 17 9.78 14.04 11.88
N MET A 18 10.70 14.92 12.29
CA MET A 18 11.48 15.75 11.38
C MET A 18 12.46 14.90 10.58
N LYS A 19 13.24 14.06 11.27
CA LYS A 19 14.21 13.18 10.61
C LYS A 19 13.54 12.20 9.67
N MET A 20 12.40 11.65 10.07
CA MET A 20 11.64 10.74 9.22
C MET A 20 11.07 11.43 7.98
N ALA A 21 10.61 12.67 8.13
CA ALA A 21 10.14 13.47 7.00
C ALA A 21 11.27 13.83 6.03
N GLU A 22 12.48 14.12 6.53
CA GLU A 22 13.67 14.32 5.71
C GLU A 22 14.01 13.08 4.89
N MET A 23 14.01 11.90 5.52
CA MET A 23 14.30 10.62 4.85
C MET A 23 13.31 10.30 3.72
N LEU A 24 12.05 10.71 3.86
CA LEU A 24 11.01 10.53 2.84
C LEU A 24 10.89 11.71 1.87
N HIS A 25 11.73 12.74 2.03
CA HIS A 25 11.68 13.98 1.25
C HIS A 25 10.30 14.66 1.27
N ILE A 26 9.71 14.78 2.45
CA ILE A 26 8.40 15.42 2.69
C ILE A 26 8.50 16.47 3.81
N LYS A 27 7.44 17.28 3.94
CA LYS A 27 7.31 18.20 5.08
C LYS A 27 6.98 17.43 6.36
N ARG A 28 7.58 17.81 7.49
CA ARG A 28 7.25 17.26 8.82
C ARG A 28 5.75 17.26 9.12
N SER A 29 5.05 18.33 8.71
CA SER A 29 3.59 18.43 8.88
C SER A 29 2.84 17.33 8.13
N ALA A 30 3.26 16.96 6.92
CA ALA A 30 2.63 15.89 6.16
C ALA A 30 2.80 14.53 6.88
N TYR A 31 4.00 14.24 7.35
CA TYR A 31 4.28 13.02 8.12
C TYR A 31 3.45 12.94 9.41
N SER A 32 3.37 14.06 10.15
CA SER A 32 2.57 14.14 11.37
C SER A 32 1.08 13.84 11.11
N LEU A 33 0.53 14.31 9.98
CA LEU A 33 -0.86 14.04 9.59
C LEU A 33 -1.10 12.54 9.30
N TRP A 34 -0.07 11.81 8.85
CA TRP A 34 -0.18 10.37 8.63
C TRP A 34 -0.26 9.60 9.96
N GLU A 35 0.58 9.95 10.94
CA GLU A 35 0.58 9.29 12.26
C GLU A 35 -0.75 9.42 13.01
N ILE A 36 -1.41 10.56 12.88
CA ILE A 36 -2.71 10.81 13.52
C ILE A 36 -3.90 10.38 12.65
N ASN A 37 -3.65 9.64 11.56
CA ASN A 37 -4.66 9.16 10.61
C ASN A 37 -5.52 10.27 9.96
N LYS A 38 -5.07 11.54 9.97
CA LYS A 38 -5.79 12.64 9.29
C LYS A 38 -5.64 12.56 7.77
N ASN A 39 -4.49 12.12 7.29
CA ASN A 39 -4.23 11.87 5.88
C ASN A 39 -3.75 10.43 5.67
N VAL A 40 -4.18 9.82 4.57
CA VAL A 40 -3.66 8.52 4.14
C VAL A 40 -2.30 8.71 3.47
N ILE A 41 -1.33 7.89 3.85
CA ILE A 41 -0.01 7.87 3.20
C ILE A 41 -0.16 7.45 1.71
N PRO A 42 0.36 8.23 0.74
CA PRO A 42 0.36 7.84 -0.67
C PRO A 42 1.16 6.56 -0.91
N LEU A 43 0.74 5.72 -1.86
CA LEU A 43 1.28 4.38 -2.03
C LEU A 43 2.78 4.38 -2.37
N LEU A 44 3.23 5.38 -3.14
CA LEU A 44 4.66 5.59 -3.41
C LEU A 44 5.46 5.84 -2.13
N LYS A 45 4.97 6.73 -1.25
CA LYS A 45 5.62 7.04 0.02
C LYS A 45 5.55 5.90 1.01
N LEU A 46 4.48 5.11 0.97
CA LEU A 46 4.40 3.87 1.74
C LEU A 46 5.45 2.86 1.26
N ASN A 47 5.65 2.72 -0.05
CA ASN A 47 6.66 1.84 -0.61
C ASN A 47 8.09 2.28 -0.21
N GLU A 48 8.39 3.58 -0.30
CA GLU A 48 9.66 4.16 0.17
C GLU A 48 9.88 3.90 1.66
N PHE A 49 8.87 4.17 2.50
CA PHE A 49 8.91 3.89 3.94
C PHE A 49 9.26 2.43 4.21
N CYS A 50 8.59 1.51 3.52
CA CYS A 50 8.84 0.07 3.66
C CYS A 50 10.24 -0.32 3.20
N ASN A 51 10.76 0.31 2.14
CA ASN A 51 12.12 0.06 1.64
C ASN A 51 13.19 0.55 2.63
N ILE A 52 13.00 1.69 3.29
CA ILE A 52 13.94 2.26 4.27
C ILE A 52 14.12 1.31 5.47
N PHE A 53 13.03 0.75 5.97
CA PHE A 53 13.04 -0.12 7.16
C PHE A 53 13.07 -1.62 6.83
N ASN A 54 13.12 -1.97 5.54
CA ASN A 54 13.01 -3.35 5.05
C ASN A 54 11.78 -4.11 5.62
N LEU A 55 10.62 -3.44 5.64
CA LEU A 55 9.38 -3.98 6.21
C LEU A 55 8.37 -4.36 5.12
N SER A 56 7.52 -5.33 5.45
CA SER A 56 6.34 -5.68 4.65
C SER A 56 5.33 -4.52 4.63
N ILE A 57 4.74 -4.23 3.47
CA ILE A 57 3.61 -3.29 3.38
C ILE A 57 2.45 -3.82 4.21
N ASP A 58 2.17 -5.13 4.17
CA ASP A 58 1.13 -5.77 4.97
C ASP A 58 1.36 -5.56 6.47
N TYR A 59 2.62 -5.59 6.92
CA TYR A 59 2.95 -5.22 8.28
C TYR A 59 2.64 -3.74 8.54
N VAL A 60 3.15 -2.81 7.74
CA VAL A 60 2.97 -1.37 8.03
C VAL A 60 1.48 -0.96 8.06
N VAL A 61 0.64 -1.57 7.22
CA VAL A 61 -0.80 -1.23 7.17
C VAL A 61 -1.67 -2.05 8.14
N GLY A 62 -1.09 -2.98 8.89
CA GLY A 62 -1.81 -3.79 9.89
C GLY A 62 -2.56 -5.00 9.34
N LEU A 63 -2.17 -5.55 8.18
CA LEU A 63 -2.74 -6.76 7.59
C LEU A 63 -2.05 -8.05 8.05
N SER A 64 -0.77 -7.98 8.41
CA SER A 64 0.01 -9.13 8.92
C SER A 64 0.81 -8.73 10.17
N ASN A 65 1.11 -9.66 11.07
CA ASN A 65 1.98 -9.41 12.24
C ASN A 65 3.46 -9.71 11.97
N ILE A 66 3.79 -10.21 10.77
CA ILE A 66 5.14 -10.59 10.39
C ILE A 66 5.86 -9.37 9.82
N LYS A 67 6.92 -8.90 10.50
CA LYS A 67 7.71 -7.71 10.11
C LYS A 67 8.45 -7.92 8.78
N GLU A 68 9.11 -9.06 8.65
CA GLU A 68 10.03 -9.37 7.57
C GLU A 68 9.54 -10.58 6.78
N LYS A 69 9.33 -10.38 5.48
CA LYS A 69 9.47 -11.46 4.48
C LYS A 69 10.76 -11.18 3.72
N ASN A 70 11.28 -12.13 2.94
CA ASN A 70 12.42 -11.93 2.04
C ASN A 70 12.10 -10.88 0.96
N LEU A 71 11.93 -9.62 1.35
CA LEU A 71 11.44 -8.53 0.54
C LEU A 71 12.63 -7.95 -0.20
N THR A 72 12.52 -7.94 -1.52
CA THR A 72 13.47 -7.23 -2.35
C THR A 72 13.17 -5.74 -2.27
N PHE A 73 14.21 -4.91 -2.13
CA PHE A 73 14.09 -3.49 -2.47
C PHE A 73 13.51 -3.39 -3.89
N CYS A 74 12.36 -2.73 -4.03
CA CYS A 74 11.74 -2.54 -5.33
C CYS A 74 11.17 -1.14 -5.47
N GLU A 75 11.39 -0.55 -6.64
CA GLU A 75 10.65 0.62 -7.09
C GLU A 75 9.25 0.20 -7.52
N LEU A 76 8.26 1.04 -7.21
CA LEU A 76 6.87 0.72 -7.49
C LEU A 76 6.58 0.92 -8.98
N ASN A 77 6.25 -0.15 -9.68
CA ASN A 77 5.86 -0.10 -11.09
C ASN A 77 4.33 -0.06 -11.24
N VAL A 78 3.79 1.11 -11.59
CA VAL A 78 2.34 1.35 -11.72
C VAL A 78 1.66 0.36 -12.66
N LYS A 79 2.31 0.00 -13.77
CA LYS A 79 1.76 -0.98 -14.73
C LYS A 79 1.70 -2.38 -14.15
N GLU A 80 2.72 -2.77 -13.39
CA GLU A 80 2.74 -4.08 -12.74
C GLU A 80 1.68 -4.19 -11.65
N VAL A 81 1.54 -3.15 -10.82
CA VAL A 81 0.46 -3.06 -9.83
C VAL A 81 -0.91 -3.18 -10.50
N GLY A 82 -1.14 -2.47 -11.59
CA GLY A 82 -2.38 -2.55 -12.38
C GLY A 82 -2.66 -3.95 -12.92
N LYS A 83 -1.64 -4.64 -13.45
CA LYS A 83 -1.75 -6.01 -13.96
C LYS A 83 -2.12 -7.00 -12.85
N ARG A 84 -1.42 -6.96 -11.71
CA ARG A 84 -1.68 -7.85 -10.57
C ARG A 84 -3.07 -7.59 -9.96
N PHE A 85 -3.45 -6.32 -9.86
CA PHE A 85 -4.79 -5.92 -9.45
C PHE A 85 -5.88 -6.49 -10.37
N LYS A 86 -5.70 -6.36 -11.70
CA LYS A 86 -6.60 -6.95 -12.71
C LYS A 86 -6.71 -8.46 -12.58
N GLN A 87 -5.58 -9.13 -12.35
CA GLN A 87 -5.53 -10.58 -12.16
C GLN A 87 -6.37 -10.99 -10.95
N VAL A 88 -6.12 -10.40 -9.78
CA VAL A 88 -6.86 -10.74 -8.55
C VAL A 88 -8.35 -10.43 -8.69
N ARG A 89 -8.73 -9.32 -9.35
CA ARG A 89 -10.14 -9.02 -9.62
C ARG A 89 -10.81 -10.14 -10.43
N LYS A 90 -10.13 -10.66 -11.46
CA LYS A 90 -10.65 -11.76 -12.28
C LYS A 90 -10.75 -13.06 -11.50
N GLU A 91 -9.79 -13.35 -10.61
CA GLU A 91 -9.82 -14.51 -9.71
C GLU A 91 -11.06 -14.47 -8.78
N LEU A 92 -11.51 -13.28 -8.39
CA LEU A 92 -12.75 -13.07 -7.64
C LEU A 92 -14.03 -13.06 -8.50
N ASN A 93 -13.93 -13.31 -9.81
CA ASN A 93 -15.05 -13.23 -10.76
C ASN A 93 -15.81 -11.88 -10.74
N LEU A 94 -15.11 -10.78 -10.44
CA LEU A 94 -15.69 -9.43 -10.39
C LEU A 94 -15.51 -8.72 -11.73
N THR A 95 -16.57 -8.09 -12.25
CA THR A 95 -16.45 -7.16 -13.38
C THR A 95 -15.91 -5.80 -12.90
N GLN A 96 -15.32 -5.02 -13.81
CA GLN A 96 -14.86 -3.66 -13.50
C GLN A 96 -16.00 -2.80 -12.94
N VAL A 97 -17.21 -2.95 -13.50
CA VAL A 97 -18.42 -2.25 -13.03
C VAL A 97 -18.83 -2.69 -11.62
N LYS A 98 -18.83 -4.00 -11.33
CA LYS A 98 -19.16 -4.53 -10.00
C LYS A 98 -18.16 -4.05 -8.96
N LEU A 99 -16.87 -4.06 -9.30
CA LEU A 99 -15.82 -3.56 -8.41
C LEU A 99 -15.98 -2.06 -8.17
N ALA A 100 -16.17 -1.27 -9.24
CA ALA A 100 -16.38 0.17 -9.14
C ALA A 100 -17.52 0.53 -8.18
N LYS A 101 -18.68 -0.15 -8.33
CA LYS A 101 -19.83 0.02 -7.44
C LYS A 101 -19.50 -0.31 -5.98
N LYS A 102 -18.72 -1.37 -5.75
CA LYS A 102 -18.38 -1.81 -4.38
C LYS A 102 -17.51 -0.80 -3.64
N PHE A 103 -16.61 -0.14 -4.34
CA PHE A 103 -15.66 0.81 -3.76
C PHE A 103 -16.05 2.27 -4.01
N ASN A 104 -17.32 2.52 -4.35
CA ASN A 104 -17.88 3.85 -4.64
C ASN A 104 -16.99 4.68 -5.59
N THR A 105 -16.50 4.04 -6.65
CA THR A 105 -15.65 4.65 -7.68
C THR A 105 -16.26 4.44 -9.06
N THR A 106 -15.60 4.93 -10.10
CA THR A 106 -16.07 4.85 -11.47
C THR A 106 -15.44 3.67 -12.22
N HIS A 107 -16.15 3.18 -13.23
CA HIS A 107 -15.60 2.19 -14.17
C HIS A 107 -14.30 2.68 -14.83
N SER A 108 -14.26 3.96 -15.22
CA SER A 108 -13.09 4.58 -15.84
C SER A 108 -11.89 4.60 -14.90
N ALA A 109 -12.08 4.85 -13.60
CA ALA A 109 -11.02 4.79 -12.61
C ALA A 109 -10.44 3.37 -12.51
N ILE A 110 -11.29 2.35 -12.36
CA ILE A 110 -10.84 0.94 -12.34
C ILE A 110 -10.07 0.57 -13.61
N SER A 111 -10.55 0.99 -14.78
CA SER A 111 -9.85 0.74 -16.04
C SER A 111 -8.49 1.44 -16.10
N ALA A 112 -8.40 2.70 -15.66
CA ALA A 112 -7.15 3.45 -15.62
C ALA A 112 -6.12 2.82 -14.66
N TYR A 113 -6.58 2.32 -13.51
CA TYR A 113 -5.77 1.57 -12.56
C TYR A 113 -5.21 0.28 -13.17
N GLU A 114 -6.06 -0.53 -13.79
CA GLU A 114 -5.65 -1.81 -14.39
C GLU A 114 -4.67 -1.66 -15.54
N ASN A 115 -4.75 -0.56 -16.28
CA ASN A 115 -3.87 -0.27 -17.40
C ASN A 115 -2.60 0.47 -16.96
N GLY A 116 -2.45 0.78 -15.67
CA GLY A 116 -1.31 1.52 -15.12
C GLY A 116 -1.22 2.97 -15.58
N VAL A 117 -2.35 3.56 -16.01
CA VAL A 117 -2.44 4.98 -16.38
C VAL A 117 -2.43 5.84 -15.12
N THR A 118 -3.12 5.38 -14.08
CA THR A 118 -3.18 6.05 -12.78
C THR A 118 -2.80 5.08 -11.67
N LEU A 119 -2.10 5.59 -10.65
CA LEU A 119 -1.76 4.80 -9.47
C LEU A 119 -3.00 4.59 -8.59
N ILE A 120 -3.16 3.37 -8.08
CA ILE A 120 -4.25 3.02 -7.17
C ILE A 120 -4.03 3.73 -5.82
N PRO A 121 -5.04 4.43 -5.29
CA PRO A 121 -4.95 5.02 -3.95
C PRO A 121 -4.69 3.95 -2.88
N THR A 122 -3.82 4.25 -1.92
CA THR A 122 -3.43 3.32 -0.84
C THR A 122 -4.63 2.77 -0.07
N ILE A 123 -5.60 3.63 0.24
CA ILE A 123 -6.83 3.25 0.95
C ILE A 123 -7.60 2.18 0.18
N PHE A 124 -7.77 2.39 -1.13
CA PHE A 124 -8.45 1.46 -2.01
C PHE A 124 -7.72 0.12 -2.07
N LEU A 125 -6.38 0.15 -2.21
CA LEU A 125 -5.57 -1.05 -2.29
C LEU A 125 -5.67 -1.88 -1.01
N ILE A 126 -5.66 -1.23 0.16
CA ILE A 126 -5.80 -1.90 1.47
C ILE A 126 -7.18 -2.55 1.61
N GLU A 127 -8.25 -1.84 1.24
CA GLU A 127 -9.60 -2.41 1.27
C GLU A 127 -9.75 -3.57 0.28
N PHE A 128 -9.15 -3.46 -0.90
CA PHE A 128 -9.13 -4.52 -1.90
C PHE A 128 -8.35 -5.75 -1.44
N SER A 129 -7.21 -5.56 -0.78
CA SER A 129 -6.44 -6.64 -0.15
C SER A 129 -7.27 -7.37 0.91
N LYS A 130 -7.96 -6.65 1.80
CA LYS A 130 -8.86 -7.26 2.79
C LYS A 130 -9.98 -8.08 2.16
N LEU A 131 -10.55 -7.59 1.06
CA LEU A 131 -11.58 -8.30 0.32
C LEU A 131 -11.06 -9.57 -0.35
N SER A 132 -9.91 -9.47 -1.02
CA SER A 132 -9.32 -10.56 -1.80
C SER A 132 -8.55 -11.57 -0.96
N LYS A 133 -8.20 -11.22 0.28
CA LYS A 133 -7.24 -11.94 1.14
C LYS A 133 -5.86 -12.10 0.49
N VAL A 134 -5.49 -11.17 -0.38
CA VAL A 134 -4.18 -11.16 -1.08
C VAL A 134 -3.27 -10.11 -0.44
N SER A 135 -1.99 -10.44 -0.31
CA SER A 135 -0.92 -9.57 0.18
C SER A 135 -0.79 -8.27 -0.63
N LEU A 136 -0.60 -7.14 0.05
CA LEU A 136 -0.22 -5.88 -0.58
C LEU A 136 1.20 -5.92 -1.11
N ASP A 137 2.11 -6.68 -0.49
CA ASP A 137 3.44 -6.89 -1.04
C ASP A 137 3.35 -7.55 -2.41
N PHE A 138 2.46 -8.53 -2.57
CA PHE A 138 2.17 -9.10 -3.88
C PHE A 138 1.60 -8.06 -4.83
N LEU A 139 0.56 -7.33 -4.45
CA LEU A 139 -0.06 -6.34 -5.33
C LEU A 139 0.91 -5.23 -5.75
N CYS A 140 1.84 -4.85 -4.89
CA CYS A 140 2.86 -3.82 -5.13
C CYS A 140 4.11 -4.33 -5.87
N GLY A 141 4.24 -5.64 -6.13
CA GLY A 141 5.39 -6.19 -6.85
C GLY A 141 6.58 -6.59 -5.96
N LYS A 142 6.45 -6.55 -4.63
CA LYS A 142 7.52 -6.87 -3.66
C LYS A 142 7.75 -8.36 -3.45
N THR A 143 6.74 -9.18 -3.68
CA THR A 143 6.81 -10.64 -3.56
C THR A 143 6.00 -11.31 -4.66
N ASN A 144 6.29 -12.57 -4.94
CA ASN A 144 5.47 -13.43 -5.79
C ASN A 144 4.46 -14.25 -4.98
N ASP A 145 4.58 -14.26 -3.65
CA ASP A 145 3.62 -14.94 -2.78
C ASP A 145 2.37 -14.08 -2.57
N LYS A 146 1.21 -14.63 -2.95
CA LYS A 146 -0.09 -13.96 -2.81
C LYS A 146 -0.59 -13.93 -1.37
N ASN A 147 -0.06 -14.76 -0.49
CA ASN A 147 -0.60 -14.95 0.84
C ASN A 147 -0.18 -13.83 1.80
N ILE A 148 -1.13 -13.43 2.64
CA ILE A 148 -0.89 -12.46 3.72
C ILE A 148 -0.05 -13.11 4.85
N TYR A 149 -0.03 -14.46 4.94
CA TYR A 149 0.75 -15.26 5.89
C TYR A 149 2.25 -15.06 5.68
#